data_AF-A0A1V1PAF0-F1
#
_entry.id   AF-A0A1V1PAF0-F1
#
_cell.length_a   1.000
_cell.length_b   1.000
_cell.length_c   1.000
_cell.angle_alpha   90.00
_cell.angle_beta   90.00
_cell.angle_gamma   90.00
#
_symmetry.space_group_name_H-M   'P 1'
#
loop_
_entity.id
_entity.type
_entity.pdbx_description
1 polymer ?
#
loop_
_entity_poly.entity_id
_entity_poly.type
_entity_poly.pdbx_seq_one_letter_code
_entity_poly.pdbx_strand_id
1 'polypeptide(L)'
;MEKQKLKELIVQHTTFALQKTNLYQREISNIEGLILKKEIIVITGVRRCGKSSLMRIFIQNLFMKTSTQKENFLYINFEDERFVNFSHEDFEVLYETYLELNNPQGKQFLFLMKYKILNIGQDG
;
A
#
# COMPACT_ATOMS: atom_id res chain seq x y z
N MET A 1 7.66 17.39 0.09
CA MET A 1 6.32 17.62 -0.53
C MET A 1 5.45 18.48 0.41
N GLU A 2 4.49 19.28 -0.07
CA GLU A 2 3.57 20.02 0.83
C GLU A 2 2.60 19.07 1.56
N LYS A 3 2.46 19.24 2.88
CA LYS A 3 1.64 18.37 3.76
C LYS A 3 0.17 18.27 3.33
N GLN A 4 -0.42 19.36 2.85
CA GLN A 4 -1.81 19.36 2.37
C GLN A 4 -2.01 18.44 1.15
N LYS A 5 -1.09 18.51 0.18
CA LYS A 5 -1.10 17.61 -0.99
C LYS A 5 -0.95 16.15 -0.59
N LEU A 6 -0.14 15.90 0.45
CA LEU A 6 0.06 14.56 0.98
C LEU A 6 -1.20 13.99 1.63
N LYS A 7 -1.95 14.80 2.38
CA LYS A 7 -3.27 14.40 2.91
C LYS A 7 -4.23 14.01 1.79
N GLU A 8 -4.33 14.81 0.74
CA GLU A 8 -5.18 14.52 -0.42
C GLU A 8 -4.77 13.20 -1.10
N LEU A 9 -3.47 12.99 -1.30
CA LEU A 9 -2.93 11.76 -1.89
C LEU A 9 -3.26 10.54 -1.04
N ILE A 10 -3.06 10.60 0.28
CA ILE A 10 -3.38 9.49 1.21
C ILE A 10 -4.85 9.10 1.09
N VAL A 11 -5.77 10.09 1.14
CA VAL A 11 -7.21 9.83 1.03
C VAL A 11 -7.56 9.22 -0.33
N GLN A 12 -7.08 9.84 -1.41
CA GLN A 12 -7.39 9.41 -2.78
C GLN A 12 -6.90 7.98 -3.03
N HIS A 13 -5.64 7.71 -2.71
CA HIS A 13 -4.99 6.43 -2.97
C HIS A 13 -5.60 5.31 -2.12
N THR A 14 -5.78 5.55 -0.82
CA THR A 14 -6.35 4.55 0.10
C THR A 14 -7.80 4.24 -0.23
N THR A 15 -8.60 5.27 -0.55
CA THR A 15 -10.00 5.07 -0.98
C THR A 15 -10.07 4.22 -2.25
N PHE A 16 -9.24 4.51 -3.25
CA PHE A 16 -9.19 3.73 -4.48
C PHE A 16 -8.81 2.24 -4.26
N ALA A 17 -7.92 1.97 -3.31
CA ALA A 17 -7.49 0.62 -2.98
C ALA A 17 -8.59 -0.19 -2.27
N LEU A 18 -9.34 0.44 -1.37
CA LEU A 18 -10.41 -0.19 -0.60
C LEU A 18 -11.74 -0.30 -1.35
N GLN A 19 -11.97 0.56 -2.36
CA GLN A 19 -13.16 0.49 -3.21
C GLN A 19 -13.27 -0.86 -3.92
N LYS A 20 -14.46 -1.46 -3.90
CA LYS A 20 -14.77 -2.73 -4.59
C LYS A 20 -14.26 -2.70 -6.03
N THR A 21 -13.51 -3.72 -6.42
CA THR A 21 -13.05 -3.86 -7.81
C THR A 21 -13.89 -4.87 -8.58
N ASN A 22 -13.89 -4.74 -9.90
CA ASN A 22 -14.35 -5.78 -10.82
C ASN A 22 -13.19 -6.70 -11.27
N LEU A 23 -12.10 -6.77 -10.49
CA LEU A 23 -11.00 -7.67 -10.81
C LEU A 23 -11.46 -9.11 -10.60
N TYR A 24 -11.03 -9.99 -11.50
CA TYR A 24 -11.23 -11.42 -11.32
C TYR A 24 -10.52 -11.87 -10.04
N GLN A 25 -11.29 -12.43 -9.12
CA GLN A 25 -10.77 -12.88 -7.83
C GLN A 25 -9.75 -13.99 -8.05
N ARG A 26 -8.64 -13.92 -7.31
CA ARG A 26 -7.59 -14.92 -7.35
C ARG A 26 -7.49 -15.56 -5.98
N GLU A 27 -7.34 -16.88 -5.95
CA GLU A 27 -6.99 -17.56 -4.71
C GLU A 27 -5.59 -17.11 -4.29
N ILE A 28 -5.53 -16.43 -3.15
CA ILE A 28 -4.28 -16.15 -2.47
C ILE A 28 -4.27 -17.08 -1.27
N SER A 29 -3.45 -18.12 -1.35
CA SER A 29 -3.31 -19.08 -0.27
C SER A 29 -2.72 -18.40 0.97
N ASN A 30 -3.24 -18.77 2.14
CA ASN A 30 -2.70 -18.38 3.44
C ASN A 30 -2.54 -16.86 3.69
N ILE A 31 -3.51 -16.04 3.27
CA ILE A 31 -3.56 -14.60 3.61
C ILE A 31 -3.39 -14.39 5.11
N GLU A 32 -4.06 -15.19 5.95
CA GLU A 32 -3.99 -15.09 7.41
C GLU A 32 -2.59 -15.33 7.96
N GLY A 33 -1.90 -16.38 7.48
CA GLY A 33 -0.52 -16.63 7.88
C GLY A 33 0.45 -15.53 7.41
N LEU A 34 0.22 -14.95 6.23
CA LEU A 34 0.97 -13.79 5.75
C LEU A 34 0.75 -12.56 6.64
N ILE A 35 -0.49 -12.32 7.08
CA ILE A 35 -0.83 -11.22 7.98
C ILE A 35 -0.20 -11.43 9.36
N LEU A 36 -0.26 -12.64 9.92
CA LEU A 36 0.22 -12.93 11.27
C LEU A 36 1.73 -12.69 11.41
N LYS A 37 2.48 -12.87 10.32
CA LYS A 37 3.90 -12.54 10.26
C LYS A 37 4.06 -11.02 10.17
N LYS A 38 4.87 -10.43 11.06
CA LYS A 38 5.25 -9.00 11.03
C LYS A 38 6.36 -8.74 10.00
N GLU A 39 6.31 -9.42 8.87
CA GLU A 39 7.35 -9.39 7.83
C GLU A 39 6.91 -8.52 6.64
N ILE A 40 7.89 -7.97 5.93
CA ILE A 40 7.62 -7.25 4.67
C ILE A 40 7.33 -8.28 3.58
N ILE A 41 6.17 -8.15 2.94
CA ILE A 41 5.80 -8.97 1.78
C ILE A 41 6.11 -8.18 0.51
N VAL A 42 6.93 -8.75 -0.36
CA VAL A 42 7.33 -8.13 -1.63
C VAL A 42 6.67 -8.87 -2.81
N ILE A 43 5.89 -8.15 -3.62
CA ILE A 43 5.30 -8.67 -4.86
C ILE A 43 6.17 -8.20 -6.03
N THR A 44 6.94 -9.11 -6.63
CA THR A 44 7.84 -8.81 -7.77
C THR A 44 7.37 -9.46 -9.08
N GLY A 45 7.94 -9.06 -10.22
CA GLY A 45 7.64 -9.63 -11.53
C GLY A 45 7.72 -8.63 -12.69
N VAL A 46 7.60 -9.11 -13.92
CA VAL A 46 7.74 -8.32 -15.15
C VAL A 46 6.65 -7.24 -15.33
N ARG A 47 6.89 -6.27 -16.22
CA ARG A 47 5.89 -5.22 -16.54
C ARG A 47 4.60 -5.87 -17.07
N ARG A 48 3.44 -5.35 -16.64
CA ARG A 48 2.09 -5.81 -17.03
C ARG A 48 1.69 -7.22 -16.57
N CYS A 49 2.42 -7.87 -15.65
CA CYS A 49 1.99 -9.17 -15.10
C CYS A 49 0.86 -9.10 -14.06
N GLY A 50 0.32 -7.90 -13.76
CA GLY A 50 -0.84 -7.73 -12.87
C GLY A 50 -0.52 -7.59 -11.39
N LYS A 51 0.69 -7.18 -10.99
CA LYS A 51 1.06 -6.97 -9.57
C LYS A 51 0.14 -5.99 -8.84
N SER A 52 -0.17 -4.84 -9.46
CA SER A 52 -1.09 -3.87 -8.87
C SER A 52 -2.50 -4.43 -8.71
N SER A 53 -2.96 -5.22 -9.68
CA SER A 53 -4.22 -5.97 -9.58
C SER A 53 -4.19 -6.97 -8.43
N LEU A 54 -3.10 -7.74 -8.29
CA LEU A 54 -2.93 -8.70 -7.20
C LEU A 54 -2.92 -8.01 -5.84
N MET A 55 -2.19 -6.90 -5.71
CA MET A 55 -2.14 -6.09 -4.48
C MET A 55 -3.52 -5.55 -4.10
N ARG A 56 -4.31 -5.07 -5.07
CA ARG A 56 -5.69 -4.62 -4.81
C ARG A 56 -6.62 -5.76 -4.39
N ILE A 57 -6.51 -6.93 -5.04
CA ILE A 57 -7.25 -8.14 -4.62
C ILE A 57 -6.87 -8.52 -3.18
N PHE A 58 -5.58 -8.49 -2.85
CA PHE A 58 -5.10 -8.76 -1.50
C PHE A 58 -5.67 -7.77 -0.47
N ILE A 59 -5.59 -6.47 -0.75
CA ILE A 59 -6.13 -5.41 0.13
C ILE A 59 -7.63 -5.62 0.36
N GLN A 60 -8.40 -5.92 -0.68
CA GLN A 60 -9.84 -6.17 -0.53
C GLN A 60 -10.15 -7.42 0.28
N ASN A 61 -9.45 -8.52 0.01
CA ASN A 61 -9.63 -9.75 0.77
C ASN A 61 -9.27 -9.53 2.24
N LEU A 62 -8.19 -8.80 2.53
CA LEU A 62 -7.79 -8.43 3.87
C LEU A 62 -8.86 -7.55 4.56
N PHE A 63 -9.33 -6.52 3.87
CA PHE A 63 -10.35 -5.60 4.40
C PHE A 63 -11.69 -6.31 4.67
N MET A 64 -12.09 -7.25 3.81
CA MET A 64 -13.34 -8.01 3.99
C MET A 64 -13.24 -9.12 5.04
N LYS A 65 -12.07 -9.75 5.19
CA LYS A 65 -11.88 -10.89 6.11
C LYS A 65 -11.51 -10.48 7.53
N THR A 66 -11.04 -9.24 7.74
CA THR A 66 -10.64 -8.75 9.05
C THR A 66 -11.61 -7.68 9.54
N SER A 67 -11.80 -7.57 10.86
CA SER A 67 -12.55 -6.46 11.47
C SER A 67 -11.73 -5.16 11.57
N THR A 68 -10.76 -4.98 10.67
CA THR A 68 -9.83 -3.85 10.69
C THR A 68 -10.52 -2.62 10.11
N GLN A 69 -10.44 -1.48 10.82
CA GLN A 69 -11.04 -0.23 10.38
C GLN A 69 -10.30 0.33 9.15
N LYS A 70 -10.98 1.09 8.29
CA LYS A 70 -10.37 1.66 7.07
C LYS A 70 -9.20 2.60 7.40
N GLU A 71 -9.25 3.26 8.55
CA GLU A 71 -8.25 4.17 9.09
C GLU A 71 -6.89 3.48 9.26
N ASN A 72 -6.89 2.17 9.51
CA ASN A 72 -5.71 1.35 9.69
C ASN A 72 -5.04 0.93 8.38
N PHE A 73 -5.59 1.32 7.22
CA PHE A 73 -5.00 1.05 5.92
C PHE A 73 -4.34 2.32 5.37
N LEU A 74 -3.13 2.15 4.84
CA LEU A 74 -2.44 3.17 4.05
C LEU A 74 -2.04 2.53 2.72
N TYR A 75 -2.55 3.06 1.62
CA TYR A 75 -2.08 2.69 0.29
C TYR A 75 -1.49 3.91 -0.40
N ILE A 76 -0.26 3.78 -0.90
CA ILE A 76 0.44 4.83 -1.63
C ILE A 76 0.91 4.27 -2.97
N ASN A 77 0.53 4.96 -4.03
CA ASN A 77 0.93 4.68 -5.40
C ASN A 77 2.00 5.68 -5.85
N PHE A 78 3.27 5.29 -5.79
CA PHE A 78 4.39 6.14 -6.20
C PHE A 78 4.47 6.36 -7.73
N GLU A 79 3.55 5.80 -8.51
CA GLU A 79 3.36 6.13 -9.94
C GLU A 79 2.69 7.47 -10.16
N ASP A 80 1.98 7.98 -9.16
CA ASP A 80 1.29 9.25 -9.27
C ASP A 80 2.34 10.36 -9.47
N GLU A 81 2.17 11.14 -10.54
CA GLU A 81 3.13 12.15 -10.98
C GLU A 81 3.50 13.17 -9.90
N ARG A 82 2.59 13.36 -8.92
CA ARG A 82 2.81 14.23 -7.77
C ARG A 82 3.93 13.73 -6.85
N PHE A 83 4.31 12.45 -6.94
CA PHE A 83 5.44 11.85 -6.23
C PHE A 83 6.77 11.91 -6.99
N VAL A 84 6.87 12.64 -8.12
CA VAL A 84 8.11 12.69 -8.94
C VAL A 84 9.38 13.03 -8.15
N ASN A 85 9.25 13.92 -7.16
CA ASN A 85 10.36 14.37 -6.31
C ASN A 85 10.35 13.73 -4.90
N PHE A 86 9.56 12.68 -4.70
CA PHE A 86 9.49 12.00 -3.40
C PHE A 86 10.79 11.25 -3.13
N SER A 87 11.36 11.50 -1.95
CA SER A 87 12.64 10.96 -1.52
C SER A 87 12.50 10.16 -0.22
N HIS A 88 13.62 9.62 0.26
CA HIS A 88 13.64 8.91 1.53
C HIS A 88 13.32 9.82 2.73
N GLU A 89 13.63 11.13 2.61
CA GLU A 89 13.36 12.14 3.64
C GLU A 89 11.86 12.43 3.79
N ASP A 90 11.05 12.20 2.75
CA ASP A 90 9.62 12.45 2.78
C ASP A 90 8.82 11.32 3.47
N PHE A 91 9.42 10.16 3.78
CA PHE A 91 8.70 9.03 4.40
C PHE A 91 8.23 9.33 5.81
N GLU A 92 9.02 10.04 6.61
CA GLU A 92 8.65 10.44 7.96
C GLU A 92 7.42 11.35 7.91
N VAL A 93 7.45 12.37 7.06
CA VAL A 93 6.33 13.31 6.85
C VAL A 93 5.08 12.58 6.34
N LEU A 94 5.25 11.60 5.43
CA LEU A 94 4.15 10.76 4.95
C LEU A 94 3.50 9.97 6.09
N TYR A 95 4.31 9.34 6.93
CA TYR A 95 3.80 8.53 8.02
C TYR A 95 3.13 9.38 9.11
N GLU A 96 3.74 10.49 9.51
CA GLU A 96 3.12 11.44 10.45
C GLU A 96 1.80 11.99 9.92
N THR A 97 1.75 12.33 8.64
CA THR A 97 0.53 12.83 8.00
C THR A 97 -0.57 11.78 8.01
N TYR A 98 -0.22 10.50 7.79
CA TYR A 98 -1.15 9.38 7.92
C TYR A 98 -1.66 9.23 9.35
N LEU A 99 -0.79 9.28 10.36
CA LEU A 99 -1.19 9.18 11.76
C LEU A 99 -2.13 10.33 12.18
N GLU A 100 -1.81 11.56 11.79
CA GLU A 100 -2.64 12.74 12.05
C GLU A 100 -4.02 12.64 11.39
N LEU A 101 -4.06 12.17 10.14
CA LEU A 101 -5.29 12.12 9.35
C LEU A 101 -6.22 10.98 9.79
N ASN A 102 -5.65 9.80 10.07
CA ASN A 102 -6.42 8.57 10.24
C ASN A 102 -6.56 8.13 11.70
N ASN A 103 -5.66 8.58 12.60
CA ASN A 103 -5.62 8.15 13.99
C ASN A 103 -5.82 6.61 14.17
N PRO A 104 -5.04 5.77 13.47
CA PRO A 104 -5.29 4.34 13.39
C PRO A 104 -5.16 3.64 14.76
N GLN A 105 -6.02 2.66 15.02
CA GLN A 105 -6.05 1.95 16.30
C GLN A 105 -5.71 0.47 16.14
N GLY A 106 -4.67 0.00 16.84
CA GLY A 106 -4.22 -1.39 16.74
C GLY A 106 -3.37 -1.65 15.48
N LYS A 107 -3.64 -2.76 14.78
CA LYS A 107 -2.78 -3.22 13.68
C LYS A 107 -2.97 -2.38 12.41
N GLN A 108 -1.86 -1.84 11.88
CA GLN A 108 -1.83 -1.04 10.66
C GLN A 108 -1.36 -1.88 9.48
N PHE A 109 -1.90 -1.61 8.29
CA PHE A 109 -1.50 -2.25 7.04
C PHE A 109 -1.05 -1.20 6.03
N LEU A 110 0.24 -1.22 5.72
CA LEU A 110 0.88 -0.28 4.79
C LEU A 110 1.16 -0.98 3.46
N PHE A 111 0.72 -0.35 2.38
CA PHE A 111 0.78 -0.86 1.03
C PHE A 111 1.46 0.17 0.13
N LEU A 112 2.70 -0.11 -0.26
CA LEU A 112 3.53 0.78 -1.07
C LEU A 112 3.71 0.20 -2.48
N MET A 113 3.21 0.91 -3.50
CA MET A 113 3.28 0.46 -4.89
C MET A 113 4.30 1.29 -5.67
N LYS A 114 5.20 0.61 -6.38
CA LYS A 114 6.12 1.19 -7.37
C LYS A 114 6.32 0.21 -8.54
N TYR A 115 6.31 0.72 -9.77
CA TYR A 115 6.69 0.04 -11.01
C TYR A 115 8.18 -0.25 -11.17
N LYS A 116 9.04 0.44 -10.42
CA LYS A 116 10.49 0.36 -10.59
C LYS A 116 11.02 -0.84 -9.80
N ILE A 117 11.71 -1.74 -10.51
CA ILE A 117 12.55 -2.77 -9.90
C ILE A 117 13.64 -2.02 -9.13
N LEU A 118 13.62 -2.09 -7.79
CA LEU A 118 14.84 -1.83 -7.04
C LEU A 118 15.77 -2.99 -7.36
N ASN A 119 16.86 -2.71 -8.07
CA ASN A 119 17.95 -3.64 -8.18
C ASN A 119 18.59 -3.68 -6.80
N ILE A 120 18.14 -4.59 -5.94
CA ILE A 120 18.85 -4.99 -4.74
C ILE A 120 20.02 -5.86 -5.22
N GLY A 121 21.00 -5.20 -5.84
CA GLY A 121 22.31 -5.78 -6.04
C GLY A 121 22.84 -6.17 -4.67
N GLN A 122 23.24 -7.42 -4.51
CA GLN A 122 24.18 -7.74 -3.46
C GLN A 122 25.51 -7.11 -3.89
N ASP A 123 25.86 -5.99 -3.28
CA ASP A 123 27.27 -5.62 -3.19
C ASP A 123 27.88 -6.62 -2.20
N GLY A 124 28.65 -7.56 -2.74
CA GLY A 124 29.32 -8.66 -2.04
C GLY A 124 29.86 -9.68 -3.01
#